data_AF-X1GNR9-F1
#
_entry.id   AF-X1GNR9-F1
#
_cell.length_a   1.000
_cell.length_b   1.000
_cell.length_c   1.000
_cell.angle_alpha   90.00
_cell.angle_beta   90.00
_cell.angle_gamma   90.00
#
_symmetry.space_group_name_H-M   'P 1'
#
loop_
_entity.id
_entity.type
_entity.pdbx_description
1 polymer ?
#
loop_
_entity_poly.entity_id
_entity_poly.type
_entity_poly.pdbx_seq_one_letter_code
_entity_poly.pdbx_strand_id
1 'polypeptide(L)' 'MVKQFKVPWAAWRDPEYLELEYPNSWDVSICRMKDADAPELSSEDIRKGILNPIGTPNLSVIARGRKS' A
#
# COMPACT_ATOMS: atom_id res chain seq x y z
N MET A 1 13.57 30.87 -1.92
CA MET A 1 12.32 30.11 -2.11
C MET A 1 12.64 28.63 -1.95
N VAL A 2 11.73 27.87 -1.33
CA VAL A 2 11.87 26.43 -1.05
C VAL A 2 10.74 25.66 -1.73
N LYS A 3 10.98 24.37 -1.98
CA LYS A 3 10.00 23.41 -2.48
C LYS A 3 9.74 22.35 -1.43
N GLN A 4 8.50 21.92 -1.32
CA GLN A 4 8.02 20.97 -0.32
C GLN A 4 7.64 19.65 -0.96
N PHE A 5 7.96 18.54 -0.30
CA PHE A 5 7.64 17.18 -0.72
C PHE A 5 6.99 16.42 0.43
N LYS A 6 5.98 15.60 0.12
CA LYS A 6 5.33 14.69 1.08
C LYS A 6 5.78 13.27 0.80
N VAL A 7 6.37 12.63 1.80
CA VAL A 7 6.84 11.25 1.70
C VAL A 7 6.07 10.40 2.72
N PRO A 8 5.46 9.28 2.31
CA PRO A 8 4.86 8.34 3.24
C PRO A 8 5.87 7.92 4.31
N TRP A 9 5.46 8.01 5.57
CA TRP A 9 6.27 7.67 6.73
C TRP A 9 5.45 6.77 7.66
N ALA A 10 6.12 6.22 8.69
CA ALA A 10 5.47 5.45 9.74
C ALA A 10 4.68 4.21 9.24
N ALA A 11 5.24 3.45 8.29
CA ALA A 11 4.63 2.24 7.72
C ALA A 11 4.17 1.16 8.73
N TRP A 12 4.57 1.27 10.00
CA TRP A 12 4.23 0.33 11.09
C TRP A 12 3.21 0.91 12.08
N ARG A 13 2.68 2.10 11.80
CA ARG A 13 1.66 2.82 12.58
C ARG A 13 0.58 3.33 11.62
N ASP A 14 -0.20 4.30 12.06
CA ASP A 14 -1.12 5.02 11.20
C ASP A 14 -0.38 5.70 10.04
N PRO A 15 -0.98 5.75 8.84
CA PRO A 15 -0.36 6.41 7.68
C PRO A 15 -0.11 7.89 7.96
N GLU A 16 1.16 8.27 8.02
CA GLU A 16 1.59 9.65 8.18
C GLU A 16 2.43 10.08 6.98
N TYR A 17 2.52 11.38 6.75
CA TYR A 17 3.40 11.97 5.74
C TYR A 17 4.46 12.84 6.42
N LEU A 18 5.71 12.63 6.05
CA LEU A 18 6.80 13.53 6.40
C LEU A 18 6.89 14.63 5.33
N GLU A 19 6.80 15.88 5.77
CA GLU A 19 7.03 17.05 4.92
C GLU A 19 8.53 17.39 4.90
N LEU A 20 9.12 17.40 3.71
CA LEU A 20 10.52 17.69 3.49
C LEU A 20 10.66 18.97 2.66
N GLU A 21 11.51 19.89 3.10
CA GLU A 21 11.78 21.15 2.40
C GLU A 21 13.17 21.15 1.80
N TYR A 22 13.28 21.55 0.53
CA TYR A 22 14.56 21.69 -0.15
C TYR A 22 14.65 23.04 -0.87
N PRO A 23 15.87 23.57 -1.10
CA PRO A 23 16.06 24.74 -1.93
C PRO A 23 15.55 24.54 -3.35
N ASN A 24 14.96 25.58 -3.95
CA ASN A 24 14.51 25.52 -5.34
C ASN A 24 15.65 25.33 -6.36
N SER A 25 16.89 25.65 -5.96
CA SER A 25 18.08 25.47 -6.81
C SER A 25 18.50 24.01 -6.97
N TRP A 26 18.02 23.11 -6.11
CA TRP A 26 18.38 21.69 -6.18
C TRP A 26 17.54 21.00 -7.24
N ASP A 27 18.13 20.03 -7.94
CA ASP A 27 17.35 19.05 -8.70
C ASP A 27 16.97 17.89 -7.76
N VAL A 28 15.67 17.63 -7.61
CA VAL A 28 15.16 16.66 -6.63
C VAL A 28 14.13 15.79 -7.33
N SER A 29 14.31 14.47 -7.27
CA SER A 29 13.42 13.47 -7.86
C SER A 29 12.77 12.61 -6.79
N ILE A 30 11.47 12.36 -6.91
CA ILE A 30 10.74 11.44 -6.03
C ILE A 30 10.78 10.04 -6.63
N CYS A 31 11.50 9.11 -5.99
CA CYS A 31 11.55 7.71 -6.41
C CYS A 31 10.35 6.95 -5.84
N ARG A 32 9.22 6.97 -6.55
CA ARG A 32 8.00 6.24 -6.15
C ARG A 32 8.07 4.77 -6.57
N MET A 33 7.43 3.89 -5.79
CA MET A 33 7.17 2.52 -6.24
C MET A 33 6.20 2.52 -7.41
N LYS A 34 6.23 1.45 -8.22
CA LYS A 34 5.21 1.22 -9.23
C LYS A 34 3.83 1.16 -8.55
N ASP A 35 2.86 1.88 -9.12
CA ASP A 35 1.48 1.95 -8.62
C ASP A 35 1.35 2.64 -7.23
N ALA A 36 2.30 3.49 -6.83
CA ALA A 36 2.26 4.22 -5.55
C ALA A 36 1.10 5.23 -5.40
N ASP A 37 0.34 5.50 -6.46
CA ASP A 37 -0.86 6.34 -6.44
C ASP A 37 -2.13 5.53 -6.78
N ALA A 38 -2.01 4.19 -6.79
CA ALA A 38 -3.16 3.31 -6.96
C ALA A 38 -4.13 3.49 -5.78
N PRO A 39 -5.44 3.35 -6.04
CA PRO A 39 -6.43 3.41 -4.98
C PRO A 39 -6.22 2.30 -3.95
N GLU A 40 -6.59 2.57 -2.70
CA GLU A 40 -6.64 1.55 -1.65
C GLU A 40 -7.63 0.44 -2.05
N LEU A 41 -7.31 -0.79 -1.65
CA LEU A 41 -8.20 -1.93 -1.89
C LEU A 41 -9.50 -1.75 -1.11
N SER A 42 -10.63 -1.84 -1.80
CA SER A 42 -11.93 -1.88 -1.14
C SER A 42 -12.14 -3.22 -0.42
N SER A 43 -13.11 -3.25 0.48
CA SER A 43 -13.52 -4.50 1.13
C SER A 43 -14.03 -5.52 0.11
N GLU A 44 -14.69 -5.04 -0.95
CA GLU A 44 -15.16 -5.84 -2.07
C GLU A 44 -14.00 -6.44 -2.89
N ASP A 45 -12.93 -5.67 -3.12
CA ASP A 45 -11.74 -6.16 -3.83
C ASP A 45 -11.05 -7.28 -3.04
N ILE A 46 -10.88 -7.08 -1.74
CA ILE A 46 -10.31 -8.08 -0.83
C ILE A 46 -11.18 -9.34 -0.83
N ARG A 47 -12.51 -9.17 -0.68
CA ARG A 47 -13.47 -10.29 -0.71
C ARG A 47 -13.39 -11.06 -2.02
N LYS A 48 -13.30 -10.36 -3.15
CA LYS A 48 -13.17 -10.97 -4.48
C LYS A 48 -11.89 -11.80 -4.58
N GLY A 49 -10.76 -11.29 -4.10
CA GLY A 49 -9.49 -12.01 -4.09
C GLY A 49 -9.53 -13.29 -3.25
N ILE A 50 -10.12 -13.24 -2.06
CA ILE A 50 -10.25 -14.41 -1.17
C ILE A 50 -11.18 -15.48 -1.77
N LEU A 51 -12.28 -15.07 -2.41
CA LEU A 51 -13.27 -16.00 -2.97
C LEU A 51 -12.88 -16.59 -4.34
N ASN A 52 -11.86 -16.02 -5.00
CA ASN A 52 -11.38 -16.47 -6.31
C ASN A 52 -9.85 -16.69 -6.27
N PRO A 53 -9.36 -17.69 -5.51
CA PRO A 53 -7.94 -17.97 -5.39
C PRO A 53 -7.33 -18.44 -6.71
N ILE A 54 -6.06 -18.09 -6.91
CA ILE A 54 -5.29 -18.47 -8.11
C ILE A 54 -4.39 -19.65 -7.76
N GLY A 55 -4.60 -20.79 -8.42
CA GLY A 55 -3.74 -21.97 -8.28
C GLY A 55 -3.97 -22.82 -7.04
N THR A 56 -4.98 -22.53 -6.21
CA THR A 56 -5.33 -23.32 -5.02
C THR A 56 -6.84 -23.47 -4.86
N PRO A 57 -7.33 -24.46 -4.08
CA PRO A 57 -8.71 -24.49 -3.63
C PRO A 57 -9.07 -23.28 -2.75
N ASN A 58 -10.37 -23.02 -2.59
CA ASN A 58 -10.88 -22.00 -1.67
C ASN A 58 -10.43 -22.22 -0.23
N LEU A 59 -10.20 -21.12 0.49
CA LEU A 59 -9.75 -21.15 1.90
C LEU A 59 -10.68 -21.98 2.79
N SER A 60 -12.00 -21.94 2.55
CA SER A 60 -13.00 -22.74 3.27
C SER A 60 -12.83 -24.24 3.08
N VAL A 61 -12.29 -24.69 1.95
CA VAL A 61 -11.95 -26.10 1.70
C VAL A 61 -10.69 -26.47 2.48
N ILE A 62 -9.68 -25.61 2.43
CA ILE A 62 -8.38 -25.84 3.10
C ILE A 62 -8.53 -25.86 4.63
N ALA A 63 -9.38 -25.00 5.18
CA ALA A 63 -9.61 -24.89 6.62
C ALA A 63 -10.48 -26.01 7.22
N ARG A 64 -11.12 -26.84 6.39
CA ARG A 64 -12.04 -27.88 6.86
C ARG A 64 -11.32 -28.88 7.77
N GLY A 65 -11.81 -29.04 8.99
CA GLY A 65 -11.24 -29.95 9.99
C GLY A 65 -9.99 -29.44 10.71
N ARG A 66 -9.55 -28.19 10.44
CA ARG A 66 -8.51 -27.51 11.21
C ARG A 66 -9.13 -26.87 12.45
N LYS A 67 -8.42 -26.92 13.57
CA LYS A 67 -8.81 -26.24 14.82
C LYS A 67 -8.24 -24.82 14.82
N SER A 68 -8.98 -23.90 15.41
CA SER A 68 -8.54 -22.53 15.68
C SER A 68 -7.54 -22.47 16.82
#